data_AF-A0A838I5H9-F1
#
_entry.id   AF-A0A838I5H9-F1
#
_cell.length_a   1.000
_cell.length_b   1.000
_cell.length_c   1.000
_cell.angle_alpha   90.00
_cell.angle_beta   90.00
_cell.angle_gamma   90.00
#
_symmetry.space_group_name_H-M   'P 1'
#
loop_
_entity.id
_entity.type
_entity.pdbx_description
1 polymer ?
#
loop_
_entity_poly.entity_id
_entity_poly.type
_entity_poly.pdbx_seq_one_letter_code
_entity_poly.pdbx_strand_id
1 'polypeptide(L)'
;MGTFVRTLAVVAAGLVIIGFAMFAFDELDRGSKTQQQKLAEGLGDNGSATISAPSPSPEEEKAREAAHNSVREVIDDANDVLLAPFGSLVDSDNAWVHRGVPALLALLLYGGGLGMLANALPKHRAHGGDWRTASS
;
A
#
# COMPACT_ATOMS: atom_id res chain seq x y z
N MET A 1 22.96 8.03 -6.15
CA MET A 1 21.68 7.82 -6.88
C MET A 1 21.09 6.43 -6.66
N GLY A 2 21.78 5.32 -6.96
CA GLY A 2 21.23 3.97 -6.78
C GLY A 2 20.72 3.63 -5.37
N THR A 3 21.43 4.05 -4.32
CA THR A 3 20.99 3.84 -2.92
C THR A 3 19.69 4.56 -2.61
N PHE A 4 19.51 5.80 -3.09
CA PHE A 4 18.30 6.59 -2.86
C PHE A 4 17.08 5.95 -3.54
N VAL A 5 17.21 5.54 -4.81
CA VAL A 5 16.14 4.83 -5.54
C VAL A 5 15.78 3.52 -4.86
N ARG A 6 16.79 2.77 -4.35
CA ARG A 6 16.54 1.54 -3.58
C ARG A 6 15.78 1.83 -2.29
N THR A 7 16.13 2.87 -1.54
CA THR A 7 15.40 3.24 -0.32
C THR A 7 13.95 3.60 -0.63
N LEU A 8 13.71 4.39 -1.67
CA LEU A 8 12.34 4.72 -2.11
C LEU A 8 11.55 3.47 -2.51
N ALA A 9 12.16 2.57 -3.28
CA ALA A 9 11.53 1.30 -3.67
C ALA A 9 11.09 0.47 -2.45
N VAL A 10 11.97 0.36 -1.45
CA VAL A 10 11.70 -0.40 -0.22
C VAL A 10 10.61 0.26 0.61
N VAL A 11 10.63 1.58 0.77
CA VAL A 11 9.62 2.32 1.54
C VAL A 11 8.25 2.22 0.86
N ALA A 12 8.17 2.46 -0.45
CA ALA A 12 6.93 2.36 -1.20
C ALA A 12 6.34 0.94 -1.15
N ALA A 13 7.17 -0.09 -1.38
CA ALA A 13 6.72 -1.48 -1.28
C ALA A 13 6.28 -1.84 0.15
N GLY A 14 7.00 -1.36 1.16
CA GLY A 14 6.63 -1.56 2.57
C GLY A 14 5.26 -0.95 2.91
N LEU A 15 5.00 0.29 2.49
CA LEU A 15 3.71 0.94 2.70
C LEU A 15 2.56 0.19 2.02
N VAL A 16 2.75 -0.26 0.78
CA VAL A 16 1.74 -1.06 0.06
C VAL A 16 1.47 -2.39 0.78
N ILE A 17 2.51 -3.10 1.23
CA ILE A 17 2.35 -4.38 1.96
C ILE A 17 1.60 -4.17 3.28
N ILE A 18 2.00 -3.15 4.06
CA ILE A 18 1.38 -2.86 5.36
C ILE A 18 -0.09 -2.47 5.16
N GLY A 19 -0.38 -1.58 4.21
CA GLY A 19 -1.75 -1.16 3.91
C GLY A 19 -2.63 -2.32 3.45
N PHE A 20 -2.11 -3.19 2.58
CA PHE A 20 -2.85 -4.39 2.16
C PHE A 20 -3.07 -5.38 3.32
N ALA A 21 -2.10 -5.56 4.20
CA ALA A 21 -2.26 -6.41 5.38
C ALA A 21 -3.35 -5.86 6.33
N MET A 22 -3.38 -4.54 6.57
CA MET A 22 -4.43 -3.90 7.36
C MET A 22 -5.81 -4.09 6.74
N PHE A 23 -5.93 -3.87 5.42
CA PHE A 23 -7.17 -4.17 4.68
C PHE A 23 -7.61 -5.64 4.86
N ALA A 24 -6.68 -6.58 4.72
CA ALA A 24 -6.99 -8.00 4.86
C ALA A 24 -7.49 -8.33 6.27
N PHE A 25 -6.90 -7.75 7.32
CA PHE A 25 -7.38 -7.93 8.69
C PHE A 25 -8.78 -7.38 8.91
N ASP A 26 -9.08 -6.18 8.39
CA ASP A 26 -10.42 -5.62 8.47
C ASP A 26 -11.46 -6.47 7.77
N GLU A 27 -11.14 -6.98 6.57
CA GLU A 27 -12.08 -7.78 5.78
C GLU A 27 -12.36 -9.13 6.46
N LEU A 28 -11.36 -9.72 7.11
CA LEU A 28 -11.52 -10.92 7.92
C LEU A 28 -12.35 -10.67 9.18
N ASP A 29 -12.12 -9.56 9.89
CA ASP A 29 -12.89 -9.19 11.08
C ASP A 29 -14.36 -8.90 10.73
N ARG A 30 -14.60 -8.23 9.59
CA ARG A 30 -15.95 -8.02 9.03
C ARG A 30 -16.65 -9.33 8.69
N GLY A 31 -15.97 -10.25 8.03
CA GLY A 31 -16.52 -11.57 7.72
C GLY A 31 -16.96 -12.30 9.00
N SER A 32 -16.16 -12.21 10.06
CA SER A 32 -16.47 -12.80 11.37
C SER A 32 -17.67 -12.13 12.04
N LYS A 33 -17.69 -10.79 12.10
CA LYS A 33 -18.79 -10.01 12.71
C LYS A 33 -20.11 -10.17 11.96
N THR A 34 -20.07 -10.21 10.63
CA THR A 34 -21.26 -10.41 9.79
C THR A 34 -21.88 -11.79 10.01
N GLN A 35 -21.06 -12.82 10.20
CA GLN A 35 -21.57 -14.17 10.51
C GLN A 35 -22.14 -14.24 11.93
N GLN A 36 -21.51 -13.58 12.89
CA GLN A 36 -22.01 -13.49 14.26
C GLN A 36 -23.31 -12.67 14.34
N GLN A 37 -23.41 -11.56 13.62
CA GLN A 37 -24.64 -10.75 13.53
C GLN A 37 -25.75 -11.48 12.79
N LYS A 38 -25.48 -12.18 11.69
CA LYS A 38 -26.50 -13.01 11.01
C LYS A 38 -26.97 -14.19 11.86
N LEU A 39 -26.14 -14.67 12.78
CA LEU A 39 -26.52 -15.70 13.75
C LEU A 39 -27.27 -15.13 14.97
N ALA A 40 -26.99 -13.88 15.36
CA ALA A 40 -27.59 -13.21 16.51
C ALA A 40 -28.89 -12.44 16.17
N GLU A 41 -29.00 -11.89 14.98
CA GLU A 41 -30.12 -11.09 14.49
C GLU A 41 -30.61 -11.65 13.15
N GLY A 42 -31.77 -12.30 13.17
CA GLY A 42 -32.39 -12.85 11.96
C GLY A 42 -32.84 -11.81 10.92
N LEU A 43 -32.75 -10.50 11.16
CA LEU A 43 -33.23 -9.44 10.25
C LEU A 43 -32.52 -8.12 10.60
N GLY A 44 -31.78 -7.53 9.66
CA GLY A 44 -31.31 -6.14 9.76
C GLY A 44 -29.93 -5.91 9.17
N ASP A 45 -29.89 -5.57 7.87
CA ASP A 45 -28.68 -5.12 7.20
C ASP A 45 -28.32 -3.70 7.67
N ASN A 46 -27.59 -3.60 8.78
CA ASN A 46 -26.98 -2.36 9.21
C ASN A 46 -25.65 -2.21 8.47
N GLY A 47 -25.73 -1.65 7.27
CA GLY A 47 -24.60 -1.37 6.39
C GLY A 47 -23.47 -0.66 7.11
N SER A 48 -22.44 -1.42 7.48
CA SER A 48 -21.13 -0.89 7.82
C SER A 48 -20.54 -0.32 6.53
N ALA A 49 -20.31 0.99 6.49
CA ALA A 49 -19.77 1.70 5.33
C ALA A 49 -18.56 0.94 4.74
N THR A 50 -18.77 0.34 3.58
CA THR A 50 -17.73 -0.24 2.75
C THR A 50 -16.89 0.89 2.21
N ILE A 51 -15.61 0.93 2.58
CA ILE A 51 -14.64 1.76 1.87
C ILE A 51 -13.57 0.80 1.38
N SER A 52 -13.91 0.16 0.26
CA SER A 52 -13.09 -0.85 -0.41
C SER A 52 -12.24 -0.25 -1.53
N ALA A 53 -12.42 1.03 -1.84
CA ALA A 53 -11.80 1.68 -2.98
C ALA A 53 -10.32 2.05 -2.72
N PRO A 54 -9.40 1.79 -3.65
CA PRO A 54 -8.11 2.49 -3.72
C PRO A 54 -8.37 3.96 -4.06
N SER A 55 -7.95 4.89 -3.18
CA SER A 55 -8.27 6.32 -3.29
C SER A 55 -9.78 6.61 -3.18
N PRO A 56 -10.34 6.60 -1.96
CA PRO A 56 -11.75 6.86 -1.73
C PRO A 56 -12.15 8.31 -2.05
N SER A 57 -13.45 8.52 -2.24
CA SER A 57 -14.07 9.84 -2.29
C SER A 57 -13.98 10.56 -0.93
N PRO A 58 -14.13 11.89 -0.87
CA PRO A 58 -14.07 12.64 0.39
C PRO A 58 -15.10 12.20 1.46
N GLU A 59 -16.25 11.68 1.03
CA GLU A 59 -17.28 11.17 1.95
C GLU A 59 -16.89 9.83 2.57
N GLU A 60 -16.29 8.96 1.77
CA GLU A 60 -15.71 7.71 2.22
C GLU A 60 -14.51 7.97 3.14
N GLU A 61 -13.62 8.91 2.80
CA GLU A 61 -12.47 9.28 3.65
C GLU A 61 -12.90 9.64 5.07
N LYS A 62 -13.91 10.50 5.19
CA LYS A 62 -14.44 10.94 6.48
C LYS A 62 -14.99 9.79 7.33
N ALA A 63 -15.62 8.79 6.70
CA ALA A 63 -16.12 7.61 7.39
C ALA A 63 -14.98 6.68 7.83
N ARG A 64 -13.87 6.62 7.07
CA ARG A 64 -12.66 5.89 7.43
C ARG A 64 -11.91 6.54 8.58
N GLU A 65 -11.72 7.86 8.53
CA GLU A 65 -11.10 8.67 9.61
C GLU A 65 -11.82 8.46 10.94
N ALA A 66 -13.15 8.37 10.93
CA ALA A 66 -13.94 8.13 12.13
C ALA A 66 -13.72 6.74 12.77
N ALA A 67 -13.27 5.76 11.99
CA ALA A 67 -13.05 4.39 12.43
C ALA A 67 -11.59 4.07 12.79
N HIS A 68 -10.63 4.86 12.28
CA HIS A 68 -9.20 4.57 12.37
C HIS A 68 -8.46 5.53 13.30
N ASN A 69 -7.30 5.12 13.80
CA ASN A 69 -6.41 5.99 14.57
C ASN A 69 -5.43 6.74 13.65
N SER A 70 -4.79 7.78 14.17
CA SER A 70 -3.92 8.67 13.38
C SER A 70 -2.73 7.98 12.69
N VAL A 71 -2.18 6.91 13.29
CA VAL A 71 -1.08 6.16 12.65
C VAL A 71 -1.60 5.36 11.45
N ARG A 72 -2.81 4.83 11.58
CA ARG A 72 -3.47 4.08 10.52
C ARG A 72 -3.87 4.98 9.35
N GLU A 73 -4.41 6.16 9.64
CA GLU A 73 -4.75 7.19 8.65
C GLU A 73 -3.55 7.54 7.75
N VAL A 74 -2.37 7.79 8.33
CA VAL A 74 -1.15 8.09 7.56
C VAL A 74 -0.77 6.96 6.60
N ILE A 75 -1.00 5.70 6.98
CA ILE A 75 -0.71 4.54 6.13
C ILE A 75 -1.76 4.42 5.02
N ASP A 76 -3.02 4.68 5.33
CA ASP A 76 -4.14 4.65 4.39
C ASP A 76 -3.97 5.75 3.33
N ASP A 77 -3.67 6.99 3.73
CA ASP A 77 -3.36 8.12 2.83
C ASP A 77 -2.18 7.83 1.90
N ALA A 78 -1.09 7.30 2.46
CA ALA A 78 0.08 6.94 1.68
C ALA A 78 -0.28 5.85 0.66
N ASN A 79 -1.10 4.86 1.05
CA ASN A 79 -1.59 3.86 0.13
C ASN A 79 -2.47 4.45 -0.96
N ASP A 80 -3.38 5.36 -0.62
CA ASP A 80 -4.28 5.96 -1.61
C ASP A 80 -3.50 6.73 -2.68
N VAL A 81 -2.45 7.46 -2.28
CA VAL A 81 -1.55 8.11 -3.24
C VAL A 81 -0.78 7.09 -4.09
N LEU A 82 -0.25 6.03 -3.49
CA LEU A 82 0.52 5.00 -4.20
C LEU A 82 -0.36 4.14 -5.11
N LEU A 83 -1.63 3.93 -4.77
CA LEU A 83 -2.56 3.07 -5.50
C LEU A 83 -3.41 3.84 -6.51
N ALA A 84 -3.57 5.16 -6.37
CA ALA A 84 -4.38 6.00 -7.25
C ALA A 84 -4.15 5.77 -8.76
N PRO A 85 -2.92 5.61 -9.28
CA PRO A 85 -2.69 5.37 -10.70
C PRO A 85 -3.30 4.06 -11.23
N PHE A 86 -3.60 3.12 -10.33
CA PHE A 86 -4.15 1.80 -10.64
C PHE A 86 -5.62 1.66 -10.26
N GLY A 87 -6.20 2.63 -9.55
CA GLY A 87 -7.56 2.54 -9.01
C GLY A 87 -8.64 2.44 -10.08
N SER A 88 -8.44 3.07 -11.24
CA SER A 88 -9.37 3.00 -12.37
C SER A 88 -9.17 1.79 -13.28
N LEU A 89 -8.17 0.93 -13.03
CA LEU A 89 -7.87 -0.22 -13.89
C LEU A 89 -8.77 -1.42 -13.62
N VAL A 90 -9.48 -1.41 -12.49
CA VAL A 90 -10.23 -2.56 -12.00
C VAL A 90 -11.61 -2.11 -11.57
N ASP A 91 -12.61 -2.54 -12.32
CA ASP A 91 -14.01 -2.40 -11.98
C ASP A 91 -14.52 -3.75 -11.47
N SER A 92 -14.68 -3.89 -10.16
CA SER A 92 -15.13 -5.12 -9.52
C SER A 92 -15.76 -4.83 -8.16
N ASP A 93 -16.93 -5.44 -7.91
CA ASP A 93 -17.60 -5.37 -6.62
C ASP A 93 -16.90 -6.19 -5.51
N ASN A 94 -15.90 -7.02 -5.88
CA ASN A 94 -15.15 -7.81 -4.91
C ASN A 94 -14.01 -6.97 -4.29
N ALA A 95 -14.11 -6.69 -3.00
CA ALA A 95 -13.13 -5.91 -2.25
C ALA A 95 -11.68 -6.43 -2.40
N TRP A 96 -11.48 -7.76 -2.43
CA TRP A 96 -10.16 -8.37 -2.62
C TRP A 96 -9.58 -8.08 -4.00
N VAL A 97 -10.41 -8.07 -5.03
CA VAL A 97 -9.99 -7.76 -6.40
C VAL A 97 -9.71 -6.26 -6.51
N HIS A 98 -10.63 -5.44 -5.99
CA HIS A 98 -10.56 -4.00 -6.05
C HIS A 98 -9.36 -3.41 -5.29
N ARG A 99 -8.92 -4.03 -4.18
CA ARG A 99 -7.71 -3.61 -3.44
C ARG A 99 -6.46 -4.42 -3.80
N GLY A 100 -6.60 -5.71 -4.06
CA GLY A 100 -5.48 -6.63 -4.29
C GLY A 100 -4.81 -6.43 -5.64
N VAL A 101 -5.56 -6.18 -6.71
CA VAL A 101 -4.96 -5.98 -8.04
C VAL A 101 -4.14 -4.67 -8.08
N PRO A 102 -4.64 -3.51 -7.64
CA PRO A 102 -3.84 -2.31 -7.50
C PRO A 102 -2.59 -2.50 -6.63
N ALA A 103 -2.71 -3.20 -5.48
CA ALA A 103 -1.58 -3.46 -4.61
C ALA A 103 -0.48 -4.29 -5.29
N LEU A 104 -0.87 -5.33 -6.04
CA LEU A 104 0.08 -6.14 -6.81
C LEU A 104 0.77 -5.33 -7.92
N LEU A 105 0.02 -4.49 -8.64
CA LEU A 105 0.57 -3.61 -9.68
C LEU A 105 1.54 -2.59 -9.08
N ALA A 106 1.20 -2.00 -7.94
CA ALA A 106 2.05 -1.07 -7.22
C ALA A 106 3.35 -1.76 -6.73
N LEU A 107 3.28 -2.98 -6.22
CA LEU A 107 4.48 -3.74 -5.84
C LEU A 107 5.37 -4.08 -7.03
N LEU A 108 4.77 -4.42 -8.16
CA LEU A 108 5.53 -4.70 -9.38
C LEU A 108 6.21 -3.43 -9.91
N LEU A 109 5.50 -2.29 -9.93
CA LEU A 109 6.05 -1.03 -10.42
C LEU A 109 7.09 -0.42 -9.46
N TYR A 110 6.72 -0.23 -8.19
CA TYR A 110 7.55 0.47 -7.22
C TYR A 110 8.56 -0.44 -6.53
N GLY A 111 8.20 -1.68 -6.23
CA GLY A 111 9.15 -2.65 -5.66
C GLY A 111 10.07 -3.21 -6.74
N GLY A 112 9.48 -3.92 -7.71
CA GLY A 112 10.20 -4.57 -8.80
C GLY A 112 10.89 -3.56 -9.72
N GLY A 113 10.13 -2.63 -10.29
CA GLY A 113 10.61 -1.67 -11.29
C GLY A 113 11.69 -0.74 -10.75
N LEU A 114 11.46 -0.05 -9.62
CA LEU A 114 12.48 0.81 -9.02
C LEU A 114 13.67 0.01 -8.47
N GLY A 115 13.44 -1.22 -7.97
CA GLY A 115 14.51 -2.12 -7.53
C GLY A 115 15.45 -2.51 -8.67
N MET A 116 14.90 -2.82 -9.85
CA MET A 116 15.68 -3.08 -11.07
C MET A 116 16.41 -1.83 -11.53
N LEU A 117 15.74 -0.67 -11.55
CA LEU A 117 16.34 0.61 -11.93
C LEU A 117 17.51 0.98 -11.00
N ALA A 118 17.36 0.77 -9.69
CA ALA A 118 18.42 1.01 -8.71
C ALA A 118 19.65 0.13 -8.95
N ASN A 119 19.45 -1.10 -9.43
CA ASN A 119 20.53 -2.01 -9.80
C ASN A 119 21.19 -1.64 -11.13
N ALA A 120 20.45 -1.05 -12.07
CA ALA A 120 20.96 -0.59 -13.36
C ALA A 120 21.77 0.72 -13.27
N LEU A 121 21.53 1.55 -12.24
CA LEU A 121 22.25 2.80 -12.07
C LEU A 121 23.73 2.59 -11.71
N PRO A 122 24.66 3.37 -12.29
CA PRO A 122 26.08 3.31 -11.96
C PRO A 122 26.29 3.51 -10.45
N LYS A 123 26.92 2.54 -9.81
CA LYS A 123 27.42 2.71 -8.45
C LYS A 123 28.57 3.69 -8.54
N HIS A 124 28.43 4.87 -7.95
CA HIS A 124 29.54 5.79 -7.81
C HIS A 124 30.61 5.05 -7.00
N ARG A 125 31.61 4.50 -7.70
CA ARG A 125 32.80 3.99 -7.02
C ARG A 125 33.43 5.24 -6.45
N ALA A 126 33.33 5.42 -5.14
CA ALA A 126 34.30 6.25 -4.45
C ALA A 126 35.64 5.56 -4.74
N HIS A 127 36.36 6.07 -5.74
CA HIS A 127 37.79 5.84 -5.83
C HIS A 127 38.33 6.49 -4.55
N GLY A 128 38.37 5.71 -3.47
CA GLY A 128 39.24 6.01 -2.35
C GLY A 128 40.60 6.15 -2.98
N GLY A 129 41.09 7.40 -3.04
CA GLY A 129 42.40 7.69 -3.57
C GLY A 129 43.38 6.76 -2.89
N ASP A 130 44.03 5.91 -3.68
CA ASP A 130 45.08 5.06 -3.19
C ASP A 130 46.22 5.99 -2.75
N TRP A 131 46.25 6.31 -1.45
CA TRP A 131 47.23 7.18 -0.82
C TRP A 131 48.67 6.68 -1.01
N ARG A 132 48.83 5.43 -1.47
CA ARG A 132 50.10 4.79 -1.81
C ARG A 132 50.77 5.34 -3.06
N THR A 133 50.08 6.16 -3.85
CA THR A 133 50.63 6.78 -5.07
C THR A 133 51.16 8.20 -4.86
N ALA A 134 51.09 8.75 -3.64
CA ALA A 134 51.51 10.12 -3.34
C ALA A 134 53.01 10.29 -3.06
N SER A 135 53.82 9.24 -3.12
CA SER A 135 55.23 9.29 -2.71
C SER A 135 56.15 8.44 -3.60
N SER A 136 56.34 8.85 -4.85
CA SER A 136 57.45 8.39 -5.69
C SER A 136 57.73 9.38 -6.81
#